data_AF-A0A6N4QI32-F1
#
_entry.id   AF-A0A6N4QI32-F1
#
_cell.length_a   1.000
_cell.length_b   1.000
_cell.length_c   1.000
_cell.angle_alpha   90.00
_cell.angle_beta   90.00
_cell.angle_gamma   90.00
#
_symmetry.space_group_name_H-M   'P 1'
#
loop_
_entity.id
_entity.type
_entity.pdbx_description
1 polymer ?
#
loop_
_entity_poly.entity_id
_entity_poly.type
_entity_poly.pdbx_seq_one_letter_code
_entity_poly.pdbx_strand_id
1 'polypeptide(L)'
;MKKQTLVASCSLIIAAVTFWISWFLMPDPGTTDTNHILRIVKAVREFVWISAITQIVSSACYTIALFLIADLFSPQKKTTLIGLALFGIGAMGMCADAFFHLLAYYMTDDSVLLQENVVIVMTFMQTKGVVILIPLMLPFFIGSILLGIGLRSQNAVSKLPMLLFLTATFVGIGAAVIAKQAFGYSGRIISLSILGAFAFGQAWIGLELLRFKKD
;
A
#
# COMPACT_ATOMS: atom_id res chain seq x y z
N MET A 1 -17.55 -22.32 -1.81
CA MET A 1 -17.42 -21.27 -2.85
C MET A 1 -18.08 -19.94 -2.47
N LYS A 2 -19.41 -19.81 -2.41
CA LYS A 2 -20.07 -18.51 -2.14
C LYS A 2 -19.58 -17.81 -0.87
N LYS A 3 -19.38 -18.56 0.23
CA LYS A 3 -18.81 -18.04 1.49
C LYS A 3 -17.35 -17.59 1.34
N GLN A 4 -16.53 -18.34 0.61
CA GLN A 4 -15.12 -18.02 0.38
C GLN A 4 -14.96 -16.76 -0.47
N THR A 5 -15.72 -16.65 -1.57
CA THR A 5 -15.74 -15.47 -2.42
C THR A 5 -16.18 -14.23 -1.64
N LEU A 6 -17.20 -14.37 -0.77
CA LEU A 6 -17.63 -13.29 0.12
C LEU A 6 -16.50 -12.85 1.05
N VAL A 7 -15.83 -13.78 1.74
CA VAL A 7 -14.73 -13.44 2.65
C VAL A 7 -13.57 -12.80 1.90
N ALA A 8 -13.14 -13.38 0.77
CA ALA A 8 -12.07 -12.81 -0.06
C ALA A 8 -12.38 -11.36 -0.49
N SER A 9 -13.62 -11.13 -0.92
CA SER A 9 -14.09 -9.81 -1.37
C SER A 9 -14.12 -8.80 -0.24
N CYS A 10 -14.73 -9.14 0.89
CA CYS A 10 -14.78 -8.26 2.06
C CYS A 10 -13.39 -7.96 2.59
N SER A 11 -12.52 -8.97 2.71
CA SER A 11 -11.13 -8.77 3.11
C SER A 11 -10.38 -7.85 2.17
N LEU A 12 -10.56 -7.98 0.84
CA LEU A 12 -9.89 -7.11 -0.12
C LEU A 12 -10.40 -5.66 -0.07
N ILE A 13 -11.71 -5.46 0.09
CA ILE A 13 -12.30 -4.13 0.24
C ILE A 13 -11.82 -3.46 1.53
N ILE A 14 -11.87 -4.18 2.67
CA ILE A 14 -11.38 -3.67 3.95
C ILE A 14 -9.89 -3.33 3.85
N ALA A 15 -9.09 -4.21 3.24
CA ALA A 15 -7.66 -3.99 3.05
C ALA A 15 -7.38 -2.72 2.24
N ALA A 16 -8.10 -2.51 1.14
CA ALA A 16 -7.97 -1.33 0.30
C ALA A 16 -8.36 -0.02 1.00
N VAL A 17 -9.50 -0.02 1.70
CA VAL A 17 -9.98 1.15 2.44
C VAL A 17 -9.01 1.50 3.56
N THR A 18 -8.60 0.52 4.36
CA THR A 18 -7.64 0.73 5.46
C THR A 18 -6.26 1.15 4.93
N PHE A 19 -5.79 0.59 3.83
CA PHE A 19 -4.56 1.04 3.17
C PHE A 19 -4.60 2.53 2.82
N TRP A 20 -5.68 2.98 2.18
CA TRP A 20 -5.77 4.39 1.82
C TRP A 20 -5.88 5.30 3.05
N ILE A 21 -6.67 4.89 4.05
CA ILE A 21 -6.83 5.63 5.31
C ILE A 21 -5.48 5.74 6.05
N SER A 22 -4.66 4.69 6.11
CA SER A 22 -3.35 4.78 6.79
C SER A 22 -2.49 5.86 6.13
N TRP A 23 -2.38 5.85 4.80
CA TRP A 23 -1.61 6.87 4.10
C TRP A 23 -2.21 8.28 4.22
N PHE A 24 -3.54 8.41 4.29
CA PHE A 24 -4.20 9.68 4.53
C PHE A 24 -3.82 10.29 5.88
N LEU A 25 -3.73 9.46 6.93
CA LEU A 25 -3.37 9.85 8.29
C LEU A 25 -1.88 10.17 8.46
N MET A 26 -1.01 9.60 7.63
CA MET A 26 0.44 9.82 7.71
C MET A 26 0.82 11.28 7.36
N PRO A 27 1.61 11.96 8.22
CA PRO A 27 2.12 13.29 7.90
C PRO A 27 3.22 13.22 6.83
N ASP A 28 3.02 14.00 5.76
CA ASP A 28 4.03 14.30 4.73
C ASP A 28 4.79 13.07 4.15
N PRO A 29 4.09 12.14 3.49
CA PRO A 29 4.72 10.96 2.91
C PRO A 29 5.72 11.33 1.82
N GLY A 30 6.94 10.79 1.90
CA GLY A 30 7.98 10.97 0.89
C GLY A 30 9.06 12.01 1.23
N THR A 31 9.08 12.54 2.46
CA THR A 31 10.23 13.30 2.97
C THR A 31 11.31 12.36 3.52
N THR A 32 12.59 12.73 3.35
CA THR A 32 13.74 12.01 3.90
C THR A 32 14.52 12.83 4.93
N ASP A 33 14.08 14.06 5.22
CA ASP A 33 14.69 14.90 6.26
C ASP A 33 14.26 14.39 7.64
N THR A 34 15.20 13.75 8.33
CA THR A 34 14.96 13.14 9.64
C THR A 34 14.49 14.14 10.69
N ASN A 35 15.05 15.36 10.73
CA ASN A 35 14.66 16.35 11.72
C ASN A 35 13.24 16.86 11.46
N HIS A 36 12.89 17.04 10.19
CA HIS A 36 11.52 17.36 9.80
C HIS A 36 10.57 16.22 10.16
N ILE A 37 10.90 14.97 9.83
CA ILE A 37 10.07 13.79 10.14
C ILE A 37 9.82 13.68 11.65
N LEU A 38 10.86 13.74 12.48
CA LEU A 38 10.69 13.64 13.94
C LEU A 38 9.82 14.77 14.49
N ARG A 39 9.97 15.99 13.94
CA ARG A 39 9.15 17.15 14.33
C ARG A 39 7.68 16.96 13.97
N ILE A 40 7.37 16.56 12.74
CA ILE A 40 5.98 16.37 12.30
C ILE A 40 5.34 15.17 12.98
N VAL A 41 6.07 14.07 13.16
CA VAL A 41 5.58 12.88 13.88
C VAL A 41 5.27 13.25 15.33
N LYS A 42 6.14 14.01 16.00
CA LYS A 42 5.91 14.48 17.37
C LYS A 42 4.65 15.35 17.46
N ALA A 43 4.36 16.16 16.44
CA ALA A 43 3.18 17.03 16.41
C ALA A 43 1.85 16.27 16.22
N VAL A 44 1.85 15.13 15.54
CA VAL A 44 0.61 14.37 15.19
C VAL A 44 0.69 12.89 15.55
N ARG A 45 1.27 12.58 16.71
CA ARG A 45 1.56 11.21 17.16
C ARG A 45 0.38 10.25 17.13
N GLU A 46 -0.79 10.74 17.55
CA GLU A 46 -2.01 9.93 17.55
C GLU A 46 -2.36 9.45 16.14
N PHE A 47 -2.25 10.32 15.13
CA PHE A 47 -2.49 9.94 13.73
C PHE A 47 -1.45 8.97 13.20
N VAL A 48 -0.17 9.11 13.58
CA VAL A 48 0.89 8.17 13.19
C VAL A 48 0.63 6.78 13.78
N TRP A 49 0.22 6.72 15.05
CA TRP A 49 -0.13 5.46 15.71
C TRP A 49 -1.35 4.80 15.06
N ILE A 50 -2.45 5.55 14.88
CA ILE A 50 -3.67 5.04 14.23
C ILE A 50 -3.33 4.58 12.80
N SER A 51 -2.55 5.36 12.05
CA SER A 51 -2.10 5.00 10.71
C SER A 51 -1.37 3.66 10.70
N ALA A 52 -0.38 3.48 11.56
CA ALA A 52 0.42 2.26 11.57
C ALA A 52 -0.42 1.02 11.91
N ILE A 53 -1.30 1.11 12.91
CA ILE A 53 -2.25 0.04 13.24
C ILE A 53 -3.17 -0.26 12.05
N THR A 54 -3.71 0.78 11.41
CA THR A 54 -4.58 0.65 10.23
C THR A 54 -3.85 -0.04 9.07
N GLN A 55 -2.56 0.26 8.88
CA GLN A 55 -1.71 -0.33 7.84
C GLN A 55 -1.38 -1.81 8.12
N ILE A 56 -1.21 -2.20 9.38
CA ILE A 56 -1.05 -3.60 9.79
C ILE A 56 -2.34 -4.39 9.53
N VAL A 57 -3.50 -3.83 9.92
CA VAL A 57 -4.82 -4.44 9.63
C VAL A 57 -5.01 -4.61 8.12
N SER A 58 -4.68 -3.57 7.34
CA SER A 58 -4.72 -3.64 5.87
C SER A 58 -3.89 -4.81 5.33
N SER A 59 -2.65 -4.94 5.80
CA SER A 59 -1.72 -5.99 5.37
C SER A 59 -2.21 -7.40 5.72
N ALA A 60 -2.79 -7.58 6.90
CA ALA A 60 -3.42 -8.83 7.31
C ALA A 60 -4.63 -9.17 6.42
N CYS A 61 -5.50 -8.20 6.17
CA CYS A 61 -6.66 -8.38 5.29
C CYS A 61 -6.26 -8.68 3.83
N TYR A 62 -5.23 -8.03 3.30
CA TYR A 62 -4.68 -8.38 1.98
C TYR A 62 -4.18 -9.80 1.95
N THR A 63 -3.42 -10.23 2.96
CA THR A 63 -2.88 -11.59 3.04
C THR A 63 -4.02 -12.62 2.98
N ILE A 64 -5.06 -12.44 3.80
CA ILE A 64 -6.26 -13.31 3.79
C ILE A 64 -6.91 -13.31 2.41
N ALA A 65 -7.16 -12.14 1.82
CA ALA A 65 -7.79 -12.02 0.51
C ALA A 65 -6.98 -12.75 -0.57
N LEU A 66 -5.66 -12.55 -0.60
CA LEU A 66 -4.78 -13.15 -1.60
C LEU A 66 -4.73 -14.68 -1.49
N PHE A 67 -4.68 -15.25 -0.29
CA PHE A 67 -4.75 -16.70 -0.11
C PHE A 67 -6.09 -17.27 -0.62
N LEU A 68 -7.20 -16.61 -0.31
CA LEU A 68 -8.51 -17.07 -0.76
C LEU A 68 -8.70 -16.91 -2.27
N ILE A 69 -8.19 -15.84 -2.86
CA ILE A 69 -8.18 -15.63 -4.33
C ILE A 69 -7.27 -16.66 -5.01
N ALA A 70 -6.11 -16.97 -4.43
CA ALA A 70 -5.23 -18.01 -4.93
C ALA A 70 -5.96 -19.36 -5.00
N ASP A 71 -6.68 -19.74 -3.96
CA ASP A 71 -7.44 -21.00 -3.95
C ASP A 71 -8.62 -20.99 -4.95
N LEU A 72 -9.28 -19.84 -5.15
CA LEU A 72 -10.39 -19.72 -6.10
C LEU A 72 -9.95 -19.81 -7.58
N PHE A 73 -8.75 -19.29 -7.90
CA PHE A 73 -8.30 -19.04 -9.27
C PHE A 73 -6.97 -19.74 -9.68
N SER A 74 -6.25 -20.41 -8.77
CA SER A 74 -5.03 -21.19 -9.12
C SER A 74 -5.40 -22.59 -9.64
N PRO A 75 -4.71 -23.20 -10.64
CA PRO A 75 -3.57 -22.74 -11.45
C PRO A 75 -3.98 -22.48 -12.92
N GLN A 76 -5.02 -21.68 -13.19
CA GLN A 76 -5.50 -21.54 -14.58
C GLN A 76 -4.58 -20.65 -15.44
N LYS A 77 -3.86 -19.67 -14.84
CA LYS A 77 -2.94 -18.75 -15.56
C LYS A 77 -1.72 -18.35 -14.72
N LYS A 78 -0.53 -18.43 -15.33
CA LYS A 78 0.75 -18.00 -14.72
C LYS A 78 0.75 -16.52 -14.28
N THR A 79 0.15 -15.64 -15.08
CA THR A 79 0.09 -14.20 -14.78
C THR A 79 -0.64 -13.91 -13.46
N THR A 80 -1.72 -14.63 -13.18
CA THR A 80 -2.48 -14.50 -11.92
C THR A 80 -1.62 -14.93 -10.74
N LEU A 81 -0.90 -16.05 -10.87
CA LEU A 81 -0.01 -16.54 -9.81
C LEU A 81 1.13 -15.56 -9.52
N ILE A 82 1.78 -15.01 -10.56
CA ILE A 82 2.84 -14.01 -10.40
C ILE A 82 2.26 -12.74 -9.76
N GLY A 83 1.09 -12.29 -10.21
CA GLY A 83 0.39 -11.14 -9.63
C GLY A 83 0.09 -11.33 -8.14
N LEU A 84 -0.46 -12.48 -7.76
CA LEU A 84 -0.70 -12.84 -6.35
C LEU A 84 0.58 -12.85 -5.53
N ALA A 85 1.65 -13.46 -6.03
CA ALA A 85 2.93 -13.56 -5.32
C ALA A 85 3.57 -12.18 -5.10
N LEU A 86 3.68 -11.37 -6.16
CA LEU A 86 4.25 -10.03 -6.07
C LEU A 86 3.41 -9.10 -5.20
N PHE A 87 2.09 -9.18 -5.31
CA PHE A 87 1.21 -8.37 -4.46
C PHE A 87 1.29 -8.83 -2.99
N GLY A 88 1.42 -10.12 -2.72
CA GLY A 88 1.67 -10.66 -1.38
C GLY A 88 2.97 -10.14 -0.78
N ILE A 89 4.07 -10.11 -1.57
CA ILE A 89 5.33 -9.48 -1.17
C ILE A 89 5.11 -7.99 -0.84
N GLY A 90 4.33 -7.31 -1.69
CA GLY A 90 3.83 -5.95 -1.45
C GLY A 90 3.17 -5.76 -0.09
N ALA A 91 2.20 -6.60 0.24
CA ALA A 91 1.46 -6.54 1.49
C ALA A 91 2.38 -6.76 2.71
N MET A 92 3.38 -7.64 2.60
CA MET A 92 4.41 -7.78 3.64
C MET A 92 5.25 -6.52 3.79
N GLY A 93 5.61 -5.88 2.67
CA GLY A 93 6.32 -4.60 2.65
C GLY A 93 5.56 -3.49 3.38
N MET A 94 4.25 -3.40 3.17
CA MET A 94 3.41 -2.44 3.88
C MET A 94 3.36 -2.68 5.39
N CYS A 95 3.36 -3.94 5.81
CA CYS A 95 3.44 -4.28 7.23
C CYS A 95 4.78 -3.84 7.83
N ALA A 96 5.90 -4.11 7.12
CA ALA A 96 7.23 -3.67 7.54
C ALA A 96 7.33 -2.14 7.63
N ASP A 97 6.76 -1.43 6.66
CA ASP A 97 6.68 0.04 6.64
C ASP A 97 5.90 0.59 7.84
N ALA A 98 4.78 -0.06 8.22
CA ALA A 98 4.04 0.31 9.43
C ALA A 98 4.89 0.19 10.70
N PHE A 99 5.79 -0.80 10.79
CA PHE A 99 6.72 -0.90 11.92
C PHE A 99 7.76 0.23 11.92
N PHE A 100 8.17 0.75 10.76
CA PHE A 100 9.02 1.94 10.72
C PHE A 100 8.27 3.20 11.14
N HIS A 101 6.97 3.30 10.82
CA HIS A 101 6.12 4.36 11.35
C HIS A 101 5.97 4.27 12.89
N LEU A 102 5.79 3.06 13.44
CA LEU A 102 5.78 2.84 14.89
C LEU A 102 7.13 3.17 15.54
N LEU A 103 8.23 2.80 14.90
CA LEU A 103 9.57 3.14 15.37
C LEU A 103 9.74 4.66 15.47
N ALA A 104 9.37 5.40 14.42
CA ALA A 104 9.37 6.86 14.43
C ALA A 104 8.47 7.43 15.54
N TYR A 105 7.28 6.87 15.75
CA TYR A 105 6.39 7.24 16.84
C TYR A 105 7.08 7.10 18.21
N TYR A 106 7.68 5.93 18.51
CA TYR A 106 8.34 5.69 19.79
C TYR A 106 9.61 6.54 19.98
N MET A 107 10.35 6.83 18.91
CA MET A 107 11.52 7.72 18.96
C MET A 107 11.18 9.16 19.32
N THR A 108 9.92 9.57 19.16
CA THR A 108 9.46 10.92 19.52
C THR A 108 8.89 11.02 20.94
N ASP A 109 8.88 9.93 21.72
CA ASP A 109 8.46 9.91 23.12
C ASP A 109 9.18 10.94 23.98
N ASP A 110 8.43 11.64 24.85
CA ASP A 110 9.02 12.63 25.76
C ASP A 110 9.93 11.94 26.80
N SER A 111 9.74 10.64 27.05
CA SER A 111 10.67 9.83 27.84
C SER A 111 11.96 9.47 27.10
N VAL A 112 11.98 9.56 25.77
CA VAL A 112 13.18 9.36 24.96
C VAL A 112 13.90 10.70 24.86
N LEU A 113 15.05 10.80 25.52
CA LEU A 113 15.99 11.87 25.25
C LEU A 113 16.41 11.72 23.78
N LEU A 114 15.95 12.64 22.92
CA LEU A 114 16.35 12.74 21.51
C LEU A 114 17.85 13.04 21.44
N GLN A 115 18.64 11.99 21.55
CA GLN A 115 20.09 12.01 21.44
C GLN A 115 20.49 11.86 19.98
N GLU A 116 21.72 12.30 19.66
CA GLU A 116 22.34 12.18 18.34
C GLU A 116 22.20 10.76 17.76
N ASN A 117 22.28 9.73 18.61
CA ASN A 117 22.12 8.32 18.22
C ASN A 117 20.73 7.99 17.63
N VAL A 118 19.65 8.59 18.14
CA VAL A 118 18.28 8.37 17.61
C VAL A 118 18.17 8.99 16.21
N VAL A 119 18.73 10.18 16.02
CA VAL A 119 18.77 10.87 14.73
C VAL A 119 19.62 10.11 13.71
N ILE A 120 20.75 9.53 14.12
CA ILE A 120 21.60 8.69 13.26
C ILE A 120 20.83 7.47 12.76
N VAL A 121 20.16 6.74 13.67
CA VAL A 121 19.37 5.56 13.28
C VAL A 121 18.24 5.96 12.34
N MET A 122 17.47 7.00 12.68
CA MET A 122 16.37 7.46 11.83
C MET A 122 16.87 7.93 10.44
N THR A 123 18.01 8.63 10.38
CA THR A 123 18.64 9.02 9.11
C THR A 123 19.04 7.81 8.28
N PHE A 124 19.62 6.79 8.89
CA PHE A 124 19.93 5.55 8.21
C PHE A 124 18.65 4.91 7.66
N MET A 125 17.60 4.78 8.49
CA MET A 125 16.33 4.18 8.11
C MET A 125 15.64 4.91 6.95
N GLN A 126 15.70 6.25 6.94
CA GLN A 126 15.08 7.11 5.91
C GLN A 126 15.91 7.27 4.63
N THR A 127 17.17 6.81 4.63
CA THR A 127 18.05 6.88 3.45
C THR A 127 18.38 5.48 2.93
N LYS A 128 19.41 4.85 3.50
CA LYS A 128 19.89 3.52 3.10
C LYS A 128 18.90 2.42 3.46
N GLY A 129 18.18 2.57 4.57
CA GLY A 129 17.16 1.63 5.04
C GLY A 129 15.96 1.54 4.10
N VAL A 130 15.51 2.66 3.51
CA VAL A 130 14.42 2.67 2.51
C VAL A 130 14.74 1.78 1.31
N VAL A 131 16.02 1.68 0.91
CA VAL A 131 16.43 0.79 -0.19
C VAL A 131 16.08 -0.68 0.10
N ILE A 132 16.03 -1.07 1.38
CA ILE A 132 15.62 -2.41 1.80
C ILE A 132 14.10 -2.62 1.64
N LEU A 133 13.30 -1.54 1.71
CA LEU A 133 11.86 -1.59 1.46
C LEU A 133 11.51 -1.63 -0.02
N ILE A 134 12.35 -1.09 -0.91
CA ILE A 134 12.04 -1.02 -2.35
C ILE A 134 11.69 -2.40 -2.93
N PRO A 135 12.47 -3.48 -2.67
CA PRO A 135 12.14 -4.84 -3.11
C PRO A 135 10.83 -5.39 -2.56
N LEU A 136 10.28 -4.80 -1.48
CA LEU A 136 9.00 -5.20 -0.91
C LEU A 136 7.87 -4.32 -1.43
N MET A 137 8.08 -3.01 -1.58
CA MET A 137 7.07 -2.05 -2.00
C MET A 137 6.83 -2.04 -3.51
N LEU A 138 7.86 -2.16 -4.34
CA LEU A 138 7.70 -2.14 -5.79
C LEU A 138 6.82 -3.32 -6.29
N PRO A 139 6.96 -4.55 -5.76
CA PRO A 139 6.04 -5.65 -6.04
C PRO A 139 4.56 -5.38 -5.73
N PHE A 140 4.24 -4.48 -4.79
CA PHE A 140 2.83 -4.13 -4.52
C PHE A 140 2.14 -3.58 -5.78
N PHE A 141 2.80 -2.63 -6.46
CA PHE A 141 2.26 -1.98 -7.65
C PHE A 141 2.27 -2.93 -8.86
N ILE A 142 3.41 -3.59 -9.10
CA ILE A 142 3.55 -4.54 -10.22
C ILE A 142 2.59 -5.73 -10.04
N GLY A 143 2.51 -6.27 -8.83
CA GLY A 143 1.62 -7.37 -8.47
C GLY A 143 0.16 -7.01 -8.65
N SER A 144 -0.27 -5.81 -8.25
CA SER A 144 -1.63 -5.32 -8.47
C SER A 144 -1.99 -5.27 -9.97
N ILE A 145 -1.09 -4.75 -10.81
CA ILE A 145 -1.26 -4.71 -12.28
C ILE A 145 -1.41 -6.13 -12.84
N LEU A 146 -0.46 -7.01 -12.53
CA LEU A 146 -0.45 -8.38 -13.04
C LEU A 146 -1.63 -9.19 -12.53
N LEU A 147 -2.05 -8.98 -11.28
CA LEU A 147 -3.25 -9.60 -10.73
C LEU A 147 -4.51 -9.15 -11.48
N GLY A 148 -4.65 -7.85 -11.74
CA GLY A 148 -5.75 -7.31 -12.53
C GLY A 148 -5.80 -7.89 -13.95
N ILE A 149 -4.64 -8.01 -14.61
CA ILE A 149 -4.52 -8.66 -15.93
C ILE A 149 -4.90 -10.15 -15.84
N GLY A 150 -4.37 -10.86 -14.85
CA GLY A 150 -4.59 -12.29 -14.66
C GLY A 150 -6.05 -12.63 -14.37
N LEU A 151 -6.69 -11.93 -13.44
CA LEU A 151 -8.11 -12.11 -13.12
C LEU A 151 -8.99 -11.73 -14.32
N ARG A 152 -8.67 -10.66 -15.04
CA ARG A 152 -9.40 -10.27 -16.25
C ARG A 152 -9.31 -11.35 -17.33
N SER A 153 -8.12 -11.91 -17.54
CA SER A 153 -7.91 -12.96 -18.55
C SER A 153 -8.70 -14.25 -18.27
N GLN A 154 -9.18 -14.40 -17.03
CA GLN A 154 -10.05 -15.48 -16.58
C GLN A 154 -11.52 -15.05 -16.49
N ASN A 155 -11.88 -13.88 -17.03
CA ASN A 155 -13.22 -13.28 -16.94
C ASN A 155 -13.76 -13.10 -15.51
N ALA A 156 -12.86 -13.03 -14.51
CA ALA A 156 -13.25 -12.88 -13.12
C ALA A 156 -13.57 -11.43 -12.74
N VAL A 157 -12.94 -10.47 -13.42
CA VAL A 157 -13.04 -9.03 -13.19
C VAL A 157 -13.07 -8.28 -14.52
N SER A 158 -13.57 -7.06 -14.51
CA SER A 158 -13.59 -6.19 -15.68
C SER A 158 -12.20 -5.59 -15.97
N LYS A 159 -12.14 -4.74 -17.00
CA LYS A 159 -10.93 -4.00 -17.36
C LYS A 159 -10.58 -2.85 -16.41
N LEU A 160 -11.53 -2.42 -15.58
CA LEU A 160 -11.41 -1.18 -14.83
C LEU A 160 -10.24 -1.20 -13.83
N PRO A 161 -10.06 -2.24 -12.97
CA PRO A 161 -8.93 -2.28 -12.03
C PRO A 161 -7.57 -2.18 -12.72
N MET A 162 -7.39 -2.93 -13.81
CA MET A 162 -6.17 -2.89 -14.61
C MET A 162 -5.88 -1.48 -15.16
N LEU A 163 -6.89 -0.79 -15.71
CA LEU A 163 -6.73 0.58 -16.21
C LEU A 163 -6.39 1.56 -15.09
N LEU A 164 -7.02 1.42 -13.92
CA LEU A 164 -6.71 2.24 -12.75
C LEU A 164 -5.26 2.07 -12.30
N PHE A 165 -4.77 0.83 -12.19
CA PHE A 165 -3.39 0.57 -11.80
C PHE A 165 -2.38 1.13 -12.81
N LEU A 166 -2.60 0.91 -14.11
CA LEU A 166 -1.71 1.42 -15.15
C LEU A 166 -1.70 2.95 -15.19
N THR A 167 -2.87 3.59 -15.13
CA THR A 167 -2.96 5.06 -15.14
C THR A 167 -2.35 5.66 -13.88
N ALA A 168 -2.64 5.10 -12.70
CA ALA A 168 -2.05 5.55 -11.45
C ALA A 168 -0.51 5.43 -11.44
N THR A 169 0.05 4.34 -11.99
CA THR A 169 1.50 4.21 -12.13
C THR A 169 2.08 5.20 -13.14
N PHE A 170 1.66 5.14 -14.41
CA PHE A 170 2.36 5.87 -15.47
C PHE A 170 2.01 7.36 -15.49
N VAL A 171 0.71 7.69 -15.36
CA VAL A 171 0.27 9.08 -15.36
C VAL A 171 0.55 9.73 -14.01
N GLY A 172 0.35 8.99 -12.91
CA GLY A 172 0.63 9.50 -11.56
C GLY A 172 2.09 9.86 -11.34
N ILE A 173 3.02 8.97 -11.71
CA ILE A 173 4.46 9.25 -11.60
C ILE A 173 4.85 10.44 -12.48
N GLY A 174 4.38 10.49 -13.73
CA GLY A 174 4.64 11.62 -14.63
C GLY A 174 4.12 12.95 -14.08
N ALA A 175 2.88 12.96 -13.57
CA ALA A 175 2.27 14.14 -12.97
C ALA A 175 3.01 14.60 -11.71
N ALA A 176 3.49 13.67 -10.87
CA ALA A 176 4.28 14.00 -9.68
C ALA A 176 5.60 14.70 -10.03
N VAL A 177 6.31 14.22 -11.05
CA VAL A 177 7.57 14.81 -11.52
C VAL A 177 7.34 16.23 -12.06
N ILE A 178 6.32 16.39 -12.92
CA ILE A 178 5.98 17.68 -13.51
C ILE A 178 5.52 18.66 -12.43
N ALA A 179 4.66 18.23 -11.51
CA ALA A 179 4.11 19.11 -10.47
C ALA A 179 5.19 19.63 -9.52
N LYS A 180 6.17 18.78 -9.18
CA LYS A 180 7.33 19.20 -8.38
C LYS A 180 8.17 20.24 -9.11
N GLN A 181 8.44 20.04 -10.40
CA GLN A 181 9.28 20.95 -11.21
C GLN A 181 8.59 22.27 -11.56
N ALA A 182 7.30 22.23 -11.88
CA ALA A 182 6.57 23.39 -12.40
C ALA A 182 5.88 24.23 -11.31
N PHE A 183 5.43 23.62 -10.20
CA PHE A 183 4.55 24.28 -9.23
C PHE A 183 5.10 24.30 -7.80
N GLY A 184 6.31 23.76 -7.55
CA GLY A 184 6.89 23.69 -6.20
C GLY A 184 6.00 22.93 -5.21
N TYR A 185 5.16 22.03 -5.71
CA TYR A 185 4.02 21.46 -5.01
C TYR A 185 4.41 20.47 -3.90
N SER A 186 3.67 20.44 -2.78
CA SER A 186 3.82 19.43 -1.74
C SER A 186 3.22 18.09 -2.22
N GLY A 187 4.06 17.08 -2.41
CA GLY A 187 3.71 15.83 -3.10
C GLY A 187 2.55 15.04 -2.49
N ARG A 188 2.05 15.40 -1.29
CA ARG A 188 1.03 14.66 -0.54
C ARG A 188 -0.25 14.39 -1.32
N ILE A 189 -0.87 15.41 -1.94
CA ILE A 189 -2.15 15.18 -2.64
C ILE A 189 -1.96 14.22 -3.82
N ILE A 190 -0.89 14.40 -4.60
CA ILE A 190 -0.60 13.53 -5.74
C ILE A 190 -0.35 12.10 -5.25
N SER A 191 0.47 11.92 -4.21
CA SER A 191 0.69 10.61 -3.59
C SER A 191 -0.62 9.97 -3.12
N LEU A 192 -1.47 10.71 -2.40
CA LEU A 192 -2.76 10.19 -1.93
C LEU A 192 -3.73 9.86 -3.07
N SER A 193 -3.72 10.62 -4.17
CA SER A 193 -4.52 10.32 -5.35
C SER A 193 -4.04 9.05 -6.04
N ILE A 194 -2.73 8.86 -6.18
CA ILE A 194 -2.14 7.64 -6.77
C ILE A 194 -2.48 6.43 -5.91
N LEU A 195 -2.20 6.49 -4.60
CA LEU A 195 -2.50 5.41 -3.67
C LEU A 195 -4.01 5.15 -3.60
N GLY A 196 -4.83 6.19 -3.67
CA GLY A 196 -6.29 6.09 -3.72
C GLY A 196 -6.80 5.40 -4.98
N ALA A 197 -6.18 5.64 -6.14
CA ALA A 197 -6.53 4.92 -7.37
C ALA A 197 -6.18 3.42 -7.27
N PHE A 198 -5.05 3.08 -6.65
CA PHE A 198 -4.70 1.68 -6.34
C PHE A 198 -5.71 1.05 -5.37
N ALA A 199 -6.00 1.71 -4.26
CA ALA A 199 -6.99 1.26 -3.28
C ALA A 199 -8.35 1.04 -3.95
N PHE A 200 -8.80 2.00 -4.75
CA PHE A 200 -10.07 1.90 -5.47
C PHE A 200 -10.09 0.72 -6.44
N GLY A 201 -9.01 0.51 -7.22
CA GLY A 201 -8.89 -0.64 -8.11
C GLY A 201 -8.93 -1.98 -7.35
N GLN A 202 -8.28 -2.07 -6.20
CA GLN A 202 -8.29 -3.27 -5.34
C GLN A 202 -9.68 -3.52 -4.73
N ALA A 203 -10.33 -2.48 -4.19
CA ALA A 203 -11.70 -2.57 -3.70
C ALA A 203 -12.68 -2.98 -4.82
N TRP A 204 -12.48 -2.46 -6.03
CA TRP A 204 -13.31 -2.79 -7.19
C TRP A 204 -13.18 -4.26 -7.60
N ILE A 205 -11.98 -4.84 -7.55
CA ILE A 205 -11.78 -6.29 -7.71
C ILE A 205 -12.64 -7.03 -6.67
N GLY A 206 -12.61 -6.61 -5.40
CA GLY A 206 -13.44 -7.21 -4.35
C GLY A 206 -14.94 -7.14 -4.68
N LEU A 207 -15.43 -5.99 -5.14
CA LEU A 207 -16.84 -5.82 -5.53
C LEU A 207 -17.26 -6.71 -6.71
N GLU A 208 -16.39 -6.89 -7.70
CA GLU A 208 -16.65 -7.76 -8.84
C GLU A 208 -16.62 -9.24 -8.46
N LEU A 209 -15.71 -9.63 -7.56
CA LEU A 209 -15.67 -10.98 -7.01
C LEU A 209 -16.97 -11.36 -6.27
N LEU A 210 -17.64 -10.43 -5.57
CA LEU A 210 -18.95 -10.72 -4.95
C LEU A 210 -20.00 -11.20 -5.95
N ARG A 211 -19.88 -10.79 -7.21
CA ARG A 211 -20.81 -11.14 -8.30
C ARG A 211 -20.31 -12.31 -9.14
N PHE A 212 -19.07 -12.76 -8.92
CA PHE A 212 -18.47 -13.86 -9.65
C PHE A 212 -19.22 -15.17 -9.42
N LYS A 213 -19.67 -15.79 -10.52
CA LYS A 213 -20.19 -17.14 -10.54
C LYS A 213 -19.20 -17.98 -11.33
N LYS A 214 -18.69 -19.04 -10.70
CA LYS A 214 -17.94 -20.08 -11.42
C LYS A 214 -18.99 -20.98 -12.04
N ASP A 215 -19.06 -20.98 -13.36
CA ASP A 215 -19.88 -21.93 -14.12
C ASP A 215 -19.34 -23.35 -13.94
#